data_AF-A0A2E7STM7-F1
#
_entry.id   AF-A0A2E7STM7-F1
#
_cell.length_a   1.000
_cell.length_b   1.000
_cell.length_c   1.000
_cell.angle_alpha   90.00
_cell.angle_beta   90.00
_cell.angle_gamma   90.00
#
_symmetry.space_group_name_H-M   'P 1'
#
loop_
_entity.id
_entity.type
_entity.pdbx_description
1 polymer ?
#
loop_
_entity_poly.entity_id
_entity_poly.type
_entity_poly.pdbx_seq_one_letter_code
_entity_poly.pdbx_strand_id
1 'polypeptide(L)'
;MKTTRTLITVAFAVVGLVTSQNVLAEHHRENIAMNVERQLIEIEVNVLVDKFSELTKRMHQLSLERLEMEVEIEFVSNEAEKSEISRQLKKLRLLQNRLEEKQLQTRDHIHERSQQVAEFHIRDEHEEEEEGHHAEAEQIEDELHHLRQEIEDLREAGKLDRAERLQRRAEELIEQYSKQERRRDEFAGKPRHFNRLMEERREAIAHLEELHEALEQIEGDNEEAEEERDALERKAVEVEEFLDAINRKLEELEAAQQKEGEEE
;
A
#
# COMPACT_ATOMS: atom_id res chain seq x y z
N MET A 1 -33.73 -6.99 12.75
CA MET A 1 -32.50 -7.73 13.09
C MET A 1 -32.47 -9.04 12.32
N LYS A 2 -31.51 -9.20 11.39
CA LYS A 2 -31.04 -10.43 10.70
C LYS A 2 -30.77 -10.15 9.21
N THR A 3 -29.72 -9.41 8.89
CA THR A 3 -29.15 -9.36 7.52
C THR A 3 -27.65 -9.05 7.48
N THR A 4 -26.92 -9.15 8.59
CA THR A 4 -25.47 -8.81 8.66
C THR A 4 -24.56 -10.00 8.96
N ARG A 5 -25.01 -11.24 8.71
CA ARG A 5 -24.21 -12.45 8.99
C ARG A 5 -23.87 -13.31 7.78
N THR A 6 -24.11 -12.84 6.56
CA THR A 6 -23.95 -13.66 5.35
C THR A 6 -22.87 -13.19 4.37
N LEU A 7 -22.01 -12.25 4.76
CA LEU A 7 -20.92 -11.75 3.92
C LEU A 7 -19.50 -12.14 4.40
N ILE A 8 -19.38 -12.85 5.52
CA ILE A 8 -18.07 -13.30 6.05
C ILE A 8 -17.77 -14.77 5.69
N THR A 9 -18.71 -15.50 5.08
CA THR A 9 -18.58 -16.95 4.86
C THR A 9 -17.99 -17.37 3.51
N VAL A 10 -17.60 -16.45 2.63
CA VAL A 10 -16.99 -16.81 1.33
C VAL A 10 -15.45 -16.81 1.37
N ALA A 11 -14.81 -16.26 2.41
CA ALA A 11 -13.36 -16.22 2.51
C ALA A 11 -12.69 -17.44 3.20
N PHE A 12 -13.46 -18.48 3.57
CA PHE A 12 -12.92 -19.64 4.32
C PHE A 12 -12.62 -20.89 3.47
N ALA A 13 -12.70 -20.83 2.14
CA ALA A 13 -12.58 -22.01 1.29
C ALA A 13 -11.18 -22.30 0.73
N VAL A 14 -10.20 -21.39 0.86
CA VAL A 14 -8.86 -21.60 0.25
C VAL A 14 -7.84 -22.21 1.22
N VAL A 15 -8.12 -22.27 2.53
CA VAL A 15 -7.16 -22.77 3.54
C VAL A 15 -7.15 -24.33 3.63
N GLY A 16 -7.93 -25.04 2.81
CA GLY A 16 -8.23 -26.46 3.03
C GLY A 16 -7.38 -27.51 2.30
N LEU A 17 -6.50 -27.16 1.37
CA LEU A 17 -5.77 -28.17 0.59
C LEU A 17 -4.31 -27.77 0.39
N VAL A 18 -3.43 -28.48 1.09
CA VAL A 18 -2.13 -29.05 0.65
C VAL A 18 -1.28 -29.29 1.91
N THR A 19 -1.66 -30.34 2.64
CA THR A 19 -0.81 -30.98 3.65
C THR A 19 0.00 -32.09 2.98
N SER A 20 1.18 -31.76 2.46
CA SER A 20 2.29 -32.71 2.39
C SER A 20 3.57 -32.03 1.86
N GLN A 21 4.57 -31.98 2.73
CA GLN A 21 6.02 -31.93 2.49
C GLN A 21 6.78 -30.58 2.59
N ASN A 22 7.71 -30.64 3.55
CA ASN A 22 9.02 -30.00 3.69
C ASN A 22 9.13 -28.58 4.28
N VAL A 23 10.01 -28.49 5.28
CA VAL A 23 10.32 -27.37 6.18
C VAL A 23 10.88 -26.11 5.46
N LEU A 24 11.12 -26.18 4.14
CA LEU A 24 11.40 -25.03 3.27
C LEU A 24 10.12 -24.30 2.79
N ALA A 25 8.97 -24.96 2.85
CA ALA A 25 7.68 -24.36 2.51
C ALA A 25 7.12 -23.46 3.62
N GLU A 26 7.71 -23.50 4.83
CA GLU A 26 7.22 -22.75 5.98
C GLU A 26 7.51 -21.26 5.82
N HIS A 27 8.71 -20.89 5.36
CA HIS A 27 9.08 -19.50 5.11
C HIS A 27 8.33 -18.88 3.93
N HIS A 28 8.13 -19.62 2.83
CA HIS A 28 7.29 -19.15 1.72
C HIS A 28 5.82 -19.01 2.12
N ARG A 29 5.28 -19.91 2.95
CA ARG A 29 3.91 -19.79 3.47
C ARG A 29 3.78 -18.62 4.45
N GLU A 30 4.80 -18.38 5.26
CA GLU A 30 4.86 -17.25 6.18
C GLU A 30 4.95 -15.92 5.43
N ASN A 31 5.77 -15.83 4.38
CA ASN A 31 5.85 -14.65 3.51
C ASN A 31 4.56 -14.39 2.74
N ILE A 32 3.91 -15.43 2.20
CA ILE A 32 2.59 -15.28 1.56
C ILE A 32 1.54 -14.84 2.60
N ALA A 33 1.54 -15.43 3.79
CA ALA A 33 0.62 -15.06 4.86
C ALA A 33 0.83 -13.62 5.33
N MET A 34 2.08 -13.19 5.51
CA MET A 34 2.45 -11.82 5.87
C MET A 34 2.05 -10.83 4.78
N ASN A 35 2.25 -11.16 3.51
CA ASN A 35 1.86 -10.29 2.40
C ASN A 35 0.32 -10.15 2.31
N VAL A 36 -0.41 -11.26 2.46
CA VAL A 36 -1.88 -11.23 2.52
C VAL A 36 -2.36 -10.44 3.74
N GLU A 37 -1.73 -10.60 4.91
CA GLU A 37 -2.06 -9.85 6.12
C GLU A 37 -1.81 -8.35 5.93
N ARG A 38 -0.68 -7.97 5.32
CA ARG A 38 -0.36 -6.58 4.97
C ARG A 38 -1.41 -5.98 4.04
N GLN A 39 -1.75 -6.67 2.95
CA GLN A 39 -2.79 -6.22 2.01
C GLN A 39 -4.15 -6.06 2.69
N LEU A 40 -4.51 -6.98 3.60
CA LEU A 40 -5.75 -6.88 4.37
C LEU A 40 -5.76 -5.67 5.30
N ILE A 41 -4.65 -5.36 5.96
CA ILE A 41 -4.54 -4.19 6.84
C ILE A 41 -4.61 -2.90 5.99
N GLU A 42 -3.96 -2.85 4.83
CA GLU A 42 -4.03 -1.68 3.94
C GLU A 42 -5.47 -1.45 3.43
N ILE A 43 -6.18 -2.51 3.05
CA ILE A 43 -7.61 -2.45 2.72
C ILE A 43 -8.43 -1.95 3.92
N GLU A 44 -8.15 -2.46 5.14
CA GLU A 44 -8.84 -2.03 6.37
C GLU A 44 -8.61 -0.54 6.65
N VAL A 45 -7.38 -0.03 6.50
CA VAL A 45 -7.06 1.40 6.62
C VAL A 45 -7.86 2.23 5.63
N ASN A 46 -7.91 1.83 4.35
CA ASN A 46 -8.66 2.56 3.32
C ASN A 46 -10.16 2.63 3.64
N VAL A 47 -10.77 1.49 4.04
CA VAL A 47 -12.18 1.46 4.46
C VAL A 47 -12.46 2.36 5.67
N LEU A 48 -11.51 2.44 6.61
CA LEU A 48 -11.64 3.32 7.77
C LEU A 48 -11.52 4.80 7.39
N VAL A 49 -10.64 5.15 6.44
CA VAL A 49 -10.50 6.51 5.91
C VAL A 49 -11.79 6.95 5.21
N ASP A 50 -12.36 6.10 4.35
CA ASP A 50 -13.64 6.37 3.69
C ASP A 50 -14.75 6.64 4.72
N LYS A 51 -14.83 5.78 5.74
CA LYS A 51 -15.78 5.94 6.83
C LYS A 51 -15.56 7.23 7.62
N PHE A 52 -14.30 7.62 7.83
CA PHE A 52 -13.96 8.88 8.50
C PHE A 52 -14.40 10.08 7.67
N SER A 53 -14.20 10.05 6.35
CA SER A 53 -14.69 11.07 5.41
C SER A 53 -16.22 11.18 5.44
N GLU A 54 -16.94 10.07 5.38
CA GLU A 54 -18.40 10.07 5.50
C GLU A 54 -18.92 10.64 6.83
N LEU A 55 -18.25 10.29 7.94
CA LEU A 55 -18.60 10.83 9.27
C LEU A 55 -18.38 12.34 9.32
N THR A 56 -17.30 12.83 8.70
CA THR A 56 -16.97 14.25 8.60
C THR A 56 -18.03 15.00 7.79
N LYS A 57 -18.44 14.46 6.64
CA LYS A 57 -19.52 15.01 5.81
C LYS A 57 -20.85 15.09 6.58
N ARG A 58 -21.26 14.01 7.25
CA ARG A 58 -22.50 14.00 8.08
C ARG A 58 -22.43 14.97 9.26
N MET A 59 -21.27 15.11 9.90
CA MET A 59 -21.09 16.06 11.00
C MET A 59 -21.22 17.51 10.53
N HIS A 60 -20.72 17.83 9.33
CA HIS A 60 -20.90 19.14 8.72
C HIS A 60 -22.38 19.41 8.40
N GLN A 61 -23.09 18.47 7.78
CA GLN A 61 -24.52 18.57 7.49
C GLN A 61 -25.35 18.85 8.77
N LEU A 62 -25.12 18.08 9.84
CA LEU A 62 -25.81 18.30 11.12
C LEU A 62 -25.48 19.66 11.75
N SER A 63 -24.26 20.18 11.52
CA SER A 63 -23.88 21.50 12.01
C SER A 63 -24.63 22.61 11.27
N LEU A 64 -24.84 22.46 9.96
CA LEU A 64 -25.67 23.38 9.17
C LEU A 64 -27.14 23.33 9.60
N GLU A 65 -27.74 22.12 9.70
CA GLU A 65 -29.12 21.95 10.17
C GLU A 65 -29.33 22.56 11.58
N ARG A 66 -28.34 22.40 12.47
CA ARG A 66 -28.39 22.98 13.81
C ARG A 66 -28.36 24.50 13.76
N LEU A 67 -27.47 25.09 12.95
CA LEU A 67 -27.39 26.54 12.77
C LEU A 67 -28.70 27.09 12.20
N GLU A 68 -29.29 26.42 11.21
CA GLU A 68 -30.58 26.81 10.63
C GLU A 68 -31.69 26.86 11.69
N MET A 69 -31.82 25.83 12.52
CA MET A 69 -32.79 25.80 13.63
C MET A 69 -32.46 26.81 14.74
N GLU A 70 -31.17 27.06 15.02
CA GLU A 70 -30.74 28.09 15.97
C GLU A 70 -31.08 29.50 15.48
N VAL A 71 -31.11 29.72 14.17
CA VAL A 71 -31.61 30.96 13.56
C VAL A 71 -33.13 30.99 13.62
N GLU A 72 -33.83 29.90 13.22
CA GLU A 72 -35.30 29.83 13.19
C GLU A 72 -35.93 30.16 14.55
N ILE A 73 -35.35 29.65 15.65
CA ILE A 73 -35.85 29.90 17.00
C ILE A 73 -35.82 31.38 17.42
N GLU A 74 -34.95 32.20 16.82
CA GLU A 74 -34.84 33.64 17.07
C GLU A 74 -35.99 34.42 16.41
N PHE A 75 -36.56 33.89 15.32
CA PHE A 75 -37.64 34.54 14.55
C PHE A 75 -39.04 34.04 14.91
N VAL A 76 -39.15 32.83 15.48
CA VAL A 76 -40.44 32.26 15.88
C VAL A 76 -41.02 32.97 17.11
N SER A 77 -42.21 33.56 16.93
CA SER A 77 -42.96 34.23 18.01
C SER A 77 -43.92 33.31 18.76
N ASN A 78 -44.24 32.14 18.18
CA ASN A 78 -45.14 31.15 18.78
C ASN A 78 -44.39 30.24 19.77
N GLU A 79 -44.81 30.25 21.04
CA GLU A 79 -44.16 29.49 22.10
C GLU A 79 -44.21 27.97 21.87
N ALA A 80 -45.26 27.46 21.21
CA ALA A 80 -45.37 26.04 20.89
C ALA A 80 -44.32 25.59 19.87
N GLU A 81 -44.19 26.32 18.76
CA GLU A 81 -43.17 26.09 17.72
C GLU A 81 -41.76 26.27 18.28
N LYS A 82 -41.54 27.30 19.10
CA LYS A 82 -40.26 27.53 19.79
C LYS A 82 -39.85 26.36 20.67
N SER A 83 -40.81 25.76 21.38
CA SER A 83 -40.57 24.57 22.20
C SER A 83 -40.24 23.32 21.37
N GLU A 84 -40.82 23.20 20.18
CA GLU A 84 -40.56 22.10 19.25
C GLU A 84 -39.17 22.20 18.63
N ILE A 85 -38.78 23.38 18.13
CA ILE A 85 -37.43 23.67 17.62
C ILE A 85 -36.39 23.43 18.72
N SER A 86 -36.64 23.90 19.95
CA SER A 86 -35.78 23.63 21.11
C SER A 86 -35.56 22.14 21.37
N ARG A 87 -36.59 21.31 21.16
CA ARG A 87 -36.52 19.87 21.33
C ARG A 87 -35.69 19.23 20.21
N GLN A 88 -35.87 19.67 18.97
CA GLN A 88 -35.10 19.19 17.82
C GLN A 88 -33.61 19.57 17.95
N LEU A 89 -33.29 20.79 18.37
CA LEU A 89 -31.92 21.23 18.66
C LEU A 89 -31.22 20.35 19.71
N LYS A 90 -31.92 19.98 20.80
CA LYS A 90 -31.38 19.05 21.79
C LYS A 90 -31.07 17.68 21.19
N LYS A 91 -31.93 17.18 20.29
CA LYS A 91 -31.74 15.91 19.60
C LYS A 91 -30.55 15.98 18.64
N LEU A 92 -30.42 17.06 17.87
CA LEU A 92 -29.29 17.28 16.97
C LEU A 92 -27.96 17.33 17.71
N ARG A 93 -27.87 18.08 18.82
CA ARG A 93 -26.66 18.14 19.65
C ARG A 93 -26.25 16.76 20.17
N LEU A 94 -27.23 15.95 20.58
CA LEU A 94 -26.94 14.58 21.05
C LEU A 94 -26.47 13.66 19.92
N LEU A 95 -27.01 13.83 18.71
CA LEU A 95 -26.53 13.11 17.52
C LEU A 95 -25.12 13.54 17.13
N GLN A 96 -24.85 14.85 17.14
CA GLN A 96 -23.53 15.40 16.85
C GLN A 96 -22.46 14.85 17.80
N ASN A 97 -22.70 14.88 19.11
CA ASN A 97 -21.75 14.32 20.09
C ASN A 97 -21.47 12.83 19.84
N ARG A 98 -22.47 12.04 19.42
CA ARG A 98 -22.29 10.61 19.12
C ARG A 98 -21.52 10.40 17.82
N LEU A 99 -21.70 11.28 16.82
CA LEU A 99 -20.91 11.24 15.60
C LEU A 99 -19.45 11.64 15.86
N GLU A 100 -19.21 12.68 16.65
CA GLU A 100 -17.86 13.10 17.07
C GLU A 100 -17.13 11.96 17.79
N GLU A 101 -17.80 11.27 18.71
CA GLU A 101 -17.22 10.09 19.38
C GLU A 101 -16.86 8.99 18.37
N LYS A 102 -17.72 8.73 17.39
CA LYS A 102 -17.46 7.71 16.35
C LYS A 102 -16.35 8.13 15.39
N GLN A 103 -16.24 9.42 15.11
CA GLN A 103 -15.18 9.99 14.29
C GLN A 103 -13.83 9.83 15.00
N LEU A 104 -13.75 10.20 16.28
CA LEU A 104 -12.55 10.01 17.10
C LEU A 104 -12.14 8.53 17.18
N GLN A 105 -13.10 7.63 17.45
CA GLN A 105 -12.84 6.18 17.46
C GLN A 105 -12.31 5.67 16.11
N THR A 106 -12.85 6.18 15.00
CA THR A 106 -12.41 5.77 13.66
C THR A 106 -11.01 6.30 13.38
N ARG A 107 -10.70 7.56 13.73
CA ARG A 107 -9.35 8.13 13.61
C ARG A 107 -8.31 7.34 14.40
N ASP A 108 -8.63 7.01 15.65
CA ASP A 108 -7.69 6.29 16.52
C ASP A 108 -7.41 4.88 15.94
N HIS A 109 -8.43 4.24 15.35
CA HIS A 109 -8.29 2.96 14.65
C HIS A 109 -7.46 3.05 13.37
N ILE A 110 -7.63 4.13 12.59
CA ILE A 110 -6.78 4.42 11.43
C ILE A 110 -5.33 4.52 11.89
N HIS A 111 -5.06 5.30 12.94
CA HIS A 111 -3.70 5.50 13.44
C HIS A 111 -3.06 4.18 13.89
N GLU A 112 -3.78 3.37 14.65
CA GLU A 112 -3.32 2.04 15.10
C GLU A 112 -2.97 1.12 13.92
N ARG A 113 -3.84 1.05 12.91
CA ARG A 113 -3.59 0.18 11.74
C ARG A 113 -2.53 0.73 10.80
N SER A 114 -2.47 2.04 10.58
CA SER A 114 -1.39 2.67 9.82
C SER A 114 -0.03 2.46 10.47
N GLN A 115 0.05 2.46 11.81
CA GLN A 115 1.28 2.12 12.51
C GLN A 115 1.71 0.67 12.23
N GLN A 116 0.78 -0.28 12.21
CA GLN A 116 1.09 -1.68 11.87
C GLN A 116 1.59 -1.82 10.43
N VAL A 117 1.01 -1.09 9.46
CA VAL A 117 1.53 -1.06 8.08
C VAL A 117 2.97 -0.53 8.04
N ALA A 118 3.27 0.52 8.79
CA ALA A 118 4.62 1.08 8.87
C ALA A 118 5.62 0.10 9.51
N GLU A 119 5.21 -0.67 10.52
CA GLU A 119 6.05 -1.72 11.13
C GLU A 119 6.39 -2.84 10.12
N PHE A 120 5.47 -3.20 9.23
CA PHE A 120 5.77 -4.14 8.13
C PHE A 120 6.78 -3.55 7.14
N HIS A 121 6.70 -2.25 6.81
CA HIS A 121 7.68 -1.62 5.89
C HIS A 121 9.09 -1.52 6.50
N ILE A 122 9.20 -1.24 7.80
CA ILE A 122 10.49 -1.20 8.49
C ILE A 122 11.13 -2.60 8.56
N ARG A 123 10.31 -3.65 8.65
CA ARG A 123 10.79 -5.04 8.69
C ARG A 123 11.29 -5.53 7.33
N ASP A 124 10.65 -5.10 6.24
CA ASP A 124 11.11 -5.36 4.86
C ASP A 124 12.41 -4.60 4.54
N GLU A 125 12.66 -3.43 5.16
CA GLU A 125 13.89 -2.64 4.93
C GLU A 125 15.08 -3.04 5.81
N HIS A 126 14.88 -3.83 6.88
CA HIS A 126 15.94 -4.12 7.86
C HIS A 126 16.29 -5.59 8.10
N GLU A 127 15.60 -6.58 7.53
CA GLU A 127 15.90 -7.99 7.88
C GLU A 127 16.48 -8.89 6.77
N GLU A 128 16.54 -8.53 5.47
CA GLU A 128 17.01 -9.54 4.47
C GLU A 128 18.06 -9.15 3.42
N GLU A 129 18.47 -7.89 3.23
CA GLU A 129 19.38 -7.56 2.09
C GLU A 129 20.79 -7.00 2.41
N GLU A 130 21.14 -6.53 3.61
CA GLU A 130 22.52 -6.02 3.83
C GLU A 130 23.44 -6.94 4.65
N GLU A 131 22.97 -7.55 5.74
CA GLU A 131 23.89 -8.28 6.64
C GLU A 131 24.30 -9.68 6.11
N GLY A 132 23.41 -10.40 5.44
CA GLY A 132 23.73 -11.70 4.83
C GLY A 132 24.56 -11.58 3.54
N HIS A 133 24.38 -10.48 2.80
CA HIS A 133 25.01 -10.28 1.50
C HIS A 133 26.46 -9.82 1.61
N HIS A 134 26.77 -8.97 2.60
CA HIS A 134 28.15 -8.66 2.93
C HIS A 134 28.90 -9.91 3.42
N ALA A 135 28.25 -10.75 4.23
CA ALA A 135 28.87 -11.98 4.72
C ALA A 135 29.15 -13.02 3.63
N GLU A 136 28.23 -13.22 2.66
CA GLU A 136 28.47 -14.11 1.50
C GLU A 136 29.54 -13.55 0.55
N ALA A 137 29.53 -12.24 0.28
CA ALA A 137 30.54 -11.59 -0.56
C ALA A 137 31.93 -11.68 0.07
N GLU A 138 32.03 -11.40 1.37
CA GLU A 138 33.29 -11.47 2.13
C GLU A 138 33.85 -12.90 2.17
N GLN A 139 32.99 -13.91 2.33
CA GLN A 139 33.41 -15.32 2.28
C GLN A 139 33.95 -15.73 0.90
N ILE A 140 33.34 -15.25 -0.18
CA ILE A 140 33.78 -15.55 -1.55
C ILE A 140 35.08 -14.80 -1.87
N GLU A 141 35.22 -13.56 -1.42
CA GLU A 141 36.48 -12.80 -1.52
C GLU A 141 37.62 -13.50 -0.78
N ASP A 142 37.36 -14.01 0.42
CA ASP A 142 38.34 -14.78 1.20
C ASP A 142 38.71 -16.10 0.51
N GLU A 143 37.75 -16.86 -0.03
CA GLU A 143 38.02 -18.10 -0.77
C GLU A 143 38.83 -17.81 -2.04
N LEU A 144 38.50 -16.74 -2.77
CA LEU A 144 39.27 -16.30 -3.95
C LEU A 144 40.68 -15.85 -3.57
N HIS A 145 40.85 -15.18 -2.43
CA HIS A 145 42.16 -14.78 -1.92
C HIS A 145 43.04 -16.00 -1.62
N HIS A 146 42.48 -17.00 -0.93
CA HIS A 146 43.18 -18.25 -0.64
C HIS A 146 43.54 -19.03 -1.91
N LEU A 147 42.62 -19.12 -2.88
CA LEU A 147 42.89 -19.78 -4.16
C LEU A 147 43.99 -19.06 -4.95
N ARG A 148 44.01 -17.72 -4.96
CA ARG A 148 45.07 -16.93 -5.62
C ARG A 148 46.43 -17.21 -5.00
N GLN A 149 46.50 -17.26 -3.67
CA GLN A 149 47.74 -17.56 -2.95
C GLN A 149 48.22 -19.00 -3.24
N GLU A 150 47.33 -20.00 -3.22
CA GLU A 150 47.71 -21.39 -3.55
C GLU A 150 48.15 -21.54 -5.02
N ILE A 151 47.54 -20.81 -5.94
CA ILE A 151 47.96 -20.77 -7.36
C ILE A 151 49.37 -20.20 -7.50
N GLU A 152 49.68 -19.12 -6.79
CA GLU A 152 50.99 -18.46 -6.82
C GLU A 152 52.07 -19.38 -6.25
N ASP A 153 51.84 -19.98 -5.08
CA ASP A 153 52.74 -20.96 -4.46
C ASP A 153 52.99 -22.18 -5.37
N LEU A 154 51.95 -22.67 -6.05
CA LEU A 154 52.08 -23.80 -6.99
C LEU A 154 52.84 -23.42 -8.26
N ARG A 155 52.73 -22.17 -8.74
CA ARG A 155 53.51 -21.67 -9.87
C ARG A 155 54.98 -21.52 -9.48
N GLU A 156 55.27 -20.97 -8.31
CA GLU A 156 56.64 -20.86 -7.78
C GLU A 156 57.27 -22.24 -7.56
N ALA A 157 56.49 -23.23 -7.13
CA ALA A 157 56.92 -24.62 -7.00
C ALA A 157 57.00 -25.40 -8.34
N GLY A 158 56.70 -24.75 -9.48
CA GLY A 158 56.74 -25.35 -10.82
C GLY A 158 55.62 -26.35 -11.13
N LYS A 159 54.57 -26.42 -10.30
CA LYS A 159 53.41 -27.33 -10.45
C LYS A 159 52.31 -26.68 -11.27
N LEU A 160 52.65 -26.32 -12.52
CA LEU A 160 51.79 -25.54 -13.42
C LEU A 160 50.45 -26.21 -13.69
N ASP A 161 50.40 -27.53 -13.91
CA ASP A 161 49.15 -28.26 -14.16
C ASP A 161 48.16 -28.21 -12.99
N ARG A 162 48.66 -28.10 -11.75
CA ARG A 162 47.81 -27.99 -10.56
C ARG A 162 47.36 -26.55 -10.35
N ALA A 163 48.24 -25.58 -10.60
CA ALA A 163 47.89 -24.16 -10.59
C ALA A 163 46.81 -23.84 -11.63
N GLU A 164 46.90 -24.40 -12.83
CA GLU A 164 45.92 -24.19 -13.89
C GLU A 164 44.53 -24.77 -13.55
N ARG A 165 44.48 -25.92 -12.86
CA ARG A 165 43.21 -26.47 -12.35
C ARG A 165 42.56 -25.58 -11.29
N LEU A 166 43.34 -25.04 -10.37
CA LEU A 166 42.83 -24.11 -9.35
C LEU A 166 42.40 -22.78 -9.96
N GLN A 167 43.09 -22.32 -11.00
CA GLN A 167 42.71 -21.12 -11.72
C GLN A 167 41.35 -21.27 -12.41
N ARG A 168 41.10 -22.40 -13.08
CA ARG A 168 39.77 -22.68 -13.66
C ARG A 168 38.68 -22.71 -12.59
N ARG A 169 38.95 -23.27 -11.41
CA ARG A 169 38.01 -23.26 -10.28
C ARG A 169 37.72 -21.84 -9.77
N ALA A 170 38.73 -20.98 -9.69
CA ALA A 170 38.54 -19.57 -9.31
C ALA A 170 37.71 -18.81 -10.37
N GLU A 171 37.95 -19.08 -11.65
CA GLU A 171 37.16 -18.51 -12.76
C GLU A 171 35.70 -18.97 -12.73
N GLU A 172 35.45 -20.26 -12.45
CA GLU A 172 34.10 -20.82 -12.28
C GLU A 172 33.35 -20.18 -11.09
N LEU A 173 34.02 -19.94 -9.97
CA LEU A 173 33.44 -19.25 -8.81
C LEU A 173 33.05 -17.81 -9.13
N ILE A 174 33.93 -17.06 -9.82
CA ILE A 174 33.65 -15.69 -10.26
C ILE A 174 32.44 -15.66 -11.22
N GLU A 175 32.36 -16.61 -12.16
CA GLU A 175 31.27 -16.67 -13.13
C GLU A 175 29.93 -17.00 -12.46
N GLN A 176 29.92 -17.92 -11.49
CA GLN A 176 28.73 -18.26 -10.71
C GLN A 176 28.21 -17.07 -9.91
N TYR A 177 29.11 -16.38 -9.20
CA TYR A 177 28.76 -15.19 -8.42
C TYR A 177 28.23 -14.07 -9.31
N SER A 178 28.90 -13.80 -10.43
CA SER A 178 28.45 -12.78 -11.41
C SER A 178 27.07 -13.09 -12.00
N LYS A 179 26.73 -14.36 -12.21
CA LYS A 179 25.41 -14.78 -12.71
C LYS A 179 24.34 -14.62 -11.62
N GLN A 180 24.68 -14.93 -10.38
CA GLN A 180 23.78 -14.78 -9.24
C GLN A 180 23.49 -13.30 -8.96
N GLU A 181 24.52 -12.44 -9.02
CA GLU A 181 24.40 -10.99 -8.85
C GLU A 181 23.53 -10.36 -9.95
N ARG A 182 23.74 -10.74 -11.22
CA ARG A 182 22.88 -10.27 -12.33
C ARG A 182 21.41 -10.69 -12.18
N ARG A 183 21.16 -11.92 -11.72
CA ARG A 183 19.79 -12.37 -11.44
C ARG A 183 19.19 -11.57 -10.28
N ARG A 184 19.98 -11.26 -9.25
CA ARG A 184 19.53 -10.44 -8.12
C ARG A 184 19.21 -9.00 -8.55
N ASP A 185 20.03 -8.36 -9.39
CA ASP A 185 19.75 -7.02 -9.92
C ASP A 185 18.46 -6.95 -10.74
N GLU A 186 18.19 -7.99 -11.53
CA GLU A 186 16.98 -8.12 -12.34
C GLU A 186 15.73 -8.30 -11.46
N PHE A 187 15.89 -8.93 -10.29
CA PHE A 187 14.84 -9.07 -9.27
C PHE A 187 14.69 -7.80 -8.40
N ALA A 188 15.76 -7.10 -8.03
CA ALA A 188 15.71 -5.88 -7.22
C ALA A 188 15.14 -4.66 -7.98
N GLY A 189 15.20 -4.66 -9.31
CA GLY A 189 14.57 -3.64 -10.16
C GLY A 189 13.04 -3.68 -10.17
N LYS A 190 12.44 -4.86 -9.99
CA LYS A 190 10.97 -5.06 -10.03
C LYS A 190 10.25 -4.40 -8.83
N PRO A 191 10.68 -4.56 -7.56
CA PRO A 191 10.12 -3.84 -6.41
C PRO A 191 10.24 -2.32 -6.55
N ARG A 192 11.38 -1.82 -7.05
CA ARG A 192 11.59 -0.38 -7.28
C ARG A 192 10.63 0.18 -8.33
N HIS A 193 10.37 -0.56 -9.40
CA HIS A 193 9.43 -0.14 -10.44
C HIS A 193 7.97 -0.17 -9.94
N PHE A 194 7.59 -1.21 -9.19
CA PHE A 194 6.28 -1.32 -8.57
C PHE A 194 6.02 -0.21 -7.55
N ASN A 195 6.97 0.06 -6.66
CA ASN A 195 6.87 1.13 -5.67
C ASN A 195 6.73 2.51 -6.33
N ARG A 196 7.46 2.76 -7.41
CA ARG A 196 7.33 3.99 -8.19
C ARG A 196 5.95 4.13 -8.83
N LEU A 197 5.40 3.07 -9.42
CA LEU A 197 4.04 3.10 -9.98
C LEU A 197 2.97 3.32 -8.90
N MET A 198 3.16 2.76 -7.71
CA MET A 198 2.28 3.00 -6.57
C MET A 198 2.35 4.45 -6.06
N GLU A 199 3.52 5.08 -6.08
CA GLU A 199 3.70 6.49 -5.75
C GLU A 199 3.04 7.39 -6.81
N GLU A 200 3.29 7.15 -8.10
CA GLU A 200 2.65 7.85 -9.21
C GLU A 200 1.10 7.70 -9.16
N ARG A 201 0.59 6.54 -8.74
CA ARG A 201 -0.85 6.30 -8.52
C ARG A 201 -1.40 7.16 -7.37
N ARG A 202 -0.68 7.26 -6.25
CA ARG A 202 -1.11 8.07 -5.10
C ARG A 202 -1.16 9.55 -5.45
N GLU A 203 -0.15 10.06 -6.16
CA GLU A 203 -0.11 11.44 -6.62
C GLU A 203 -1.26 11.76 -7.59
N ALA A 204 -1.55 10.87 -8.54
CA ALA A 204 -2.65 11.06 -9.47
C ALA A 204 -4.04 11.01 -8.80
N ILE A 205 -4.22 10.18 -7.77
CA ILE A 205 -5.44 10.19 -6.94
C ILE A 205 -5.59 11.54 -6.23
N ALA A 206 -4.53 12.03 -5.58
CA ALA A 206 -4.55 13.32 -4.90
C ALA A 206 -4.90 14.47 -5.86
N HIS A 207 -4.32 14.47 -7.06
CA HIS A 207 -4.64 15.47 -8.08
C HIS A 207 -6.09 15.39 -8.58
N LEU A 208 -6.68 14.19 -8.67
CA LEU A 208 -8.12 14.08 -8.98
C LEU A 208 -9.00 14.64 -7.87
N GLU A 209 -8.65 14.40 -6.60
CA GLU A 209 -9.37 14.98 -5.46
C GLU A 209 -9.33 16.51 -5.51
N GLU A 210 -8.17 17.10 -5.77
CA GLU A 210 -8.01 18.56 -5.95
C GLU A 210 -8.88 19.11 -7.09
N LEU A 211 -8.95 18.40 -8.23
CA LEU A 211 -9.77 18.80 -9.37
C LEU A 211 -11.28 18.71 -9.06
N HIS A 212 -11.72 17.68 -8.34
CA HIS A 212 -13.11 17.57 -7.89
C HIS A 212 -13.48 18.63 -6.87
N GLU A 213 -12.59 18.94 -5.91
CA GLU A 213 -12.82 20.05 -4.97
C GLU A 213 -12.91 21.41 -5.69
N ALA A 214 -12.07 21.64 -6.70
CA ALA A 214 -12.13 22.84 -7.52
C ALA A 214 -13.46 22.94 -8.30
N LEU A 215 -13.94 21.81 -8.85
CA LEU A 215 -15.26 21.74 -9.52
C LEU A 215 -16.41 22.06 -8.55
N GLU A 216 -16.35 21.60 -7.31
CA GLU A 216 -17.37 21.89 -6.28
C GLU A 216 -17.39 23.38 -5.88
N GLN A 217 -16.27 24.09 -6.00
CA GLN A 217 -16.14 25.51 -5.62
C GLN A 217 -16.65 26.49 -6.70
N ILE A 218 -16.92 26.02 -7.92
CA ILE A 218 -17.43 26.88 -9.00
C ILE A 218 -18.92 27.19 -8.76
N GLU A 219 -19.20 28.44 -8.39
CA GLU A 219 -20.55 28.96 -8.16
C GLU A 219 -21.07 29.78 -9.34
N GLY A 220 -22.33 29.55 -9.71
CA GLY A 220 -23.07 30.35 -10.70
C GLY A 220 -23.06 29.76 -12.11
N ASP A 221 -24.14 30.01 -12.86
CA ASP A 221 -24.36 29.45 -14.21
C ASP A 221 -24.10 30.49 -15.30
N ASN A 222 -23.07 31.31 -15.12
CA ASN A 222 -22.61 32.19 -16.20
C ASN A 222 -21.66 31.44 -17.14
N GLU A 223 -21.50 31.99 -18.35
CA GLU A 223 -20.67 31.40 -19.42
C GLU A 223 -19.22 31.16 -18.96
N GLU A 224 -18.69 32.03 -18.09
CA GLU A 224 -17.33 31.94 -17.54
C GLU A 224 -17.18 30.75 -16.55
N ALA A 225 -18.17 30.49 -15.69
CA ALA A 225 -18.18 29.32 -14.80
C ALA A 225 -18.43 28.00 -15.55
N GLU A 226 -19.16 28.05 -16.67
CA GLU A 226 -19.37 26.88 -17.53
C GLU A 226 -18.07 26.51 -18.27
N GLU A 227 -17.34 27.50 -18.81
CA GLU A 227 -16.02 27.28 -19.42
C GLU A 227 -14.97 26.76 -18.43
N GLU A 228 -14.99 27.25 -17.18
CA GLU A 228 -14.09 26.79 -16.13
C GLU A 228 -14.39 25.35 -15.69
N ARG A 229 -15.68 25.00 -15.56
CA ARG A 229 -16.12 23.61 -15.30
C ARG A 229 -15.67 22.67 -16.42
N ASP A 230 -15.96 23.01 -17.67
CA ASP A 230 -15.56 22.20 -18.83
C ASP A 230 -14.04 22.00 -18.91
N ALA A 231 -13.24 22.98 -18.46
CA ALA A 231 -11.79 22.89 -18.44
C ALA A 231 -11.28 21.98 -17.33
N LEU A 232 -11.87 22.04 -16.13
CA LEU A 232 -11.52 21.17 -15.02
C LEU A 232 -11.99 19.72 -15.25
N GLU A 233 -13.18 19.51 -15.80
CA GLU A 233 -13.68 18.19 -16.16
C GLU A 233 -12.75 17.50 -17.17
N ARG A 234 -12.30 18.22 -18.21
CA ARG A 234 -11.32 17.68 -19.18
C ARG A 234 -10.03 17.23 -18.50
N LYS A 235 -9.51 18.01 -17.55
CA LYS A 235 -8.32 17.63 -16.78
C LYS A 235 -8.57 16.42 -15.89
N ALA A 236 -9.76 16.32 -15.28
CA ALA A 236 -10.11 15.16 -14.47
C ALA A 236 -10.12 13.89 -15.33
N VAL A 237 -10.73 13.93 -16.52
CA VAL A 237 -10.70 12.80 -17.46
C VAL A 237 -9.27 12.41 -17.84
N GLU A 238 -8.37 13.37 -18.10
CA GLU A 238 -6.96 13.08 -18.40
C GLU A 238 -6.23 12.36 -17.24
N VAL A 239 -6.50 12.75 -15.99
CA VAL A 239 -5.89 12.10 -14.83
C VAL A 239 -6.52 10.73 -14.55
N GLU A 240 -7.83 10.55 -14.79
CA GLU A 240 -8.48 9.23 -14.75
C GLU A 240 -7.88 8.26 -15.79
N GLU A 241 -7.66 8.71 -17.03
CA GLU A 241 -7.00 7.91 -18.06
C GLU A 241 -5.56 7.52 -17.66
N PHE A 242 -4.84 8.44 -17.03
CA PHE A 242 -3.50 8.17 -16.50
C PHE A 242 -3.52 7.13 -15.37
N LEU A 243 -4.48 7.21 -14.44
CA LEU A 243 -4.68 6.21 -13.39
C LEU A 243 -5.01 4.84 -13.95
N ASP A 244 -5.89 4.76 -14.95
CA ASP A 244 -6.20 3.51 -15.64
C ASP A 244 -4.95 2.89 -16.28
N ALA A 245 -4.09 3.72 -16.88
CA ALA A 245 -2.83 3.26 -17.45
C ALA A 245 -1.85 2.74 -16.38
N ILE A 246 -1.79 3.38 -15.21
CA ILE A 246 -0.98 2.89 -14.08
C ILE A 246 -1.54 1.58 -13.53
N ASN A 247 -2.86 1.49 -13.31
CA ASN A 247 -3.50 0.29 -12.79
C ASN A 247 -3.25 -0.92 -13.72
N ARG A 248 -3.35 -0.75 -15.04
CA ARG A 248 -3.00 -1.82 -16.00
C ARG A 248 -1.55 -2.28 -15.89
N LYS A 249 -0.61 -1.36 -15.71
CA LYS A 249 0.81 -1.71 -15.53
C LYS A 249 1.05 -2.46 -14.22
N LEU A 250 0.36 -2.07 -13.15
CA LEU A 250 0.42 -2.78 -11.87
C LEU A 250 -0.15 -4.19 -12.00
N GLU A 251 -1.30 -4.36 -12.66
CA GLU A 251 -1.89 -5.68 -12.97
C GLU A 251 -0.96 -6.56 -13.82
N GLU A 252 -0.29 -5.99 -14.82
CA GLU A 252 0.70 -6.70 -15.65
C GLU A 252 1.90 -7.18 -14.82
N LEU A 253 2.39 -6.36 -13.88
CA LEU A 253 3.49 -6.72 -12.99
C LEU A 253 3.08 -7.80 -11.98
N GLU A 254 1.88 -7.71 -11.42
CA GLU A 254 1.33 -8.75 -10.52
C GLU A 254 1.12 -10.08 -11.26
N ALA A 255 0.61 -10.04 -12.50
CA ALA A 255 0.43 -11.23 -13.32
C ALA A 255 1.76 -11.86 -13.74
N ALA A 256 2.80 -11.06 -13.97
CA ALA A 256 4.15 -11.56 -14.24
C ALA A 256 4.73 -12.29 -13.00
N GLN A 257 4.51 -11.77 -11.80
CA GLN A 257 4.95 -12.41 -10.55
C GLN A 257 4.21 -13.73 -10.28
N GLN A 258 2.91 -13.81 -10.58
CA GLN A 258 2.15 -15.06 -10.42
C GLN A 258 2.61 -16.16 -11.37
N LYS A 259 2.95 -15.82 -12.63
CA LYS A 259 3.44 -16.81 -13.61
C LYS A 259 4.84 -17.31 -13.29
N GLU A 260 5.74 -16.45 -12.81
CA GLU A 260 7.08 -16.86 -12.39
C GLU A 260 7.03 -17.83 -11.18
N GLY A 261 6.03 -17.68 -10.29
CA GLY A 261 5.81 -18.62 -9.17
C GLY A 261 5.14 -19.95 -9.54
N GLU A 262 4.61 -20.10 -10.76
CA GLU A 262 4.04 -21.36 -11.27
C GLU A 262 5.03 -22.20 -12.09
N GLU A 263 6.16 -21.60 -12.52
CA GLU A 263 7.20 -22.27 -13.32
C GLU A 263 8.38 -22.83 -12.47
N GLU A 264 8.42 -22.56 -11.16
CA GLU A 264 9.36 -23.15 -10.18
C GLU A 264 8.76 -24.32 -9.36
#